data_AF-A0A1A8DZM0-F1
#
_entry.id   AF-A0A1A8DZM0-F1
#
_cell.length_a   1.000
_cell.length_b   1.000
_cell.length_c   1.000
_cell.angle_alpha   90.00
_cell.angle_beta   90.00
_cell.angle_gamma   90.00
#
_symmetry.space_group_name_H-M   'P 1'
#
loop_
_entity.id
_entity.type
_entity.pdbx_description
1 polymer ?
#
loop_
_entity_poly.entity_id
_entity_poly.type
_entity_poly.pdbx_seq_one_letter_code
_entity_poly.pdbx_strand_id
1 'polypeptide(L)'
;MSESFEEKLIDQVRNYPHLYDVSLPLHSDKYACQNSWREISDNIQSDAETCKIKWKQVRDRYVRARRKMMEKRSGDGADGVFCPAIVRRLGWLSSFINHRSTETNFPQSRPVSKHP
;
A
#
# COMPACT_ATOMS: atom_id res chain seq x y z
N MET A 1 13.35 14.95 17.17
CA MET A 1 13.54 14.12 15.96
C MET A 1 12.49 14.57 14.97
N SER A 2 12.89 14.99 13.77
CA SER A 2 11.97 15.52 12.77
C SER A 2 11.11 14.38 12.20
N GLU A 3 9.79 14.50 12.24
CA GLU A 3 8.89 13.58 11.54
C GLU A 3 9.13 13.69 10.04
N SER A 4 9.58 12.60 9.42
CA SER A 4 9.76 12.53 7.97
C SER A 4 8.40 12.54 7.28
N PHE A 5 8.37 13.06 6.05
CA PHE A 5 7.17 13.04 5.18
C PHE A 5 6.47 11.66 5.15
N GLU A 6 7.26 10.58 5.11
CA GLU A 6 6.77 9.20 5.12
C GLU A 6 6.02 8.85 6.42
N GLU A 7 6.48 9.33 7.57
CA GLU A 7 5.81 9.07 8.86
C GLU A 7 4.43 9.73 8.90
N LYS A 8 4.37 11.00 8.50
CA LYS A 8 3.10 11.74 8.40
C LYS A 8 2.15 11.08 7.42
N LEU A 9 2.66 10.67 6.27
CA LEU A 9 1.89 9.98 5.24
C LEU A 9 1.29 8.67 5.77
N ILE A 10 2.07 7.85 6.48
CA ILE A 10 1.58 6.58 7.05
C ILE A 10 0.51 6.82 8.10
N ASP A 11 0.71 7.82 8.95
CA ASP A 11 -0.23 8.15 10.01
C ASP A 11 -1.57 8.64 9.42
N GLN A 12 -1.50 9.49 8.40
CA GLN A 12 -2.69 9.92 7.67
C GLN A 12 -3.39 8.74 6.98
N VAL A 13 -2.68 7.95 6.16
CA VAL A 13 -3.26 6.79 5.44
C VAL A 13 -3.89 5.76 6.40
N ARG A 14 -3.34 5.60 7.62
CA ARG A 14 -3.92 4.72 8.66
C ARG A 14 -5.36 5.06 9.02
N ASN A 15 -5.77 6.32 8.88
CA ASN A 15 -7.14 6.75 9.15
C ASN A 15 -8.11 6.42 8.00
N TYR A 16 -7.61 6.01 6.83
CA TYR A 16 -8.39 5.76 5.63
C TYR A 16 -8.24 4.30 5.15
N PRO A 17 -8.97 3.34 5.76
CA PRO A 17 -8.84 1.92 5.45
C PRO A 17 -9.13 1.56 4.01
N HIS A 18 -10.02 2.27 3.33
CA HIS A 18 -10.34 2.06 1.90
C HIS A 18 -9.18 2.37 0.95
N LEU A 19 -8.09 3.01 1.40
CA LEU A 19 -6.91 3.27 0.57
C LEU A 19 -5.93 2.11 0.49
N TYR A 20 -5.98 1.18 1.44
CA TYR A 20 -5.05 0.06 1.53
C TYR A 20 -5.73 -1.30 1.65
N ASP A 21 -6.99 -1.33 2.09
CA ASP A 21 -7.77 -2.54 2.24
C ASP A 21 -8.51 -2.84 0.93
N VAL A 22 -7.97 -3.79 0.17
CA VAL A 22 -8.57 -4.28 -1.08
C VAL A 22 -9.79 -5.18 -0.84
N SER A 23 -10.08 -5.55 0.41
CA SER A 23 -11.27 -6.32 0.77
C SER A 23 -12.49 -5.45 0.98
N LEU A 24 -12.32 -4.12 1.09
CA LEU A 24 -13.44 -3.19 1.20
C LEU A 24 -14.08 -2.94 -0.17
N PRO A 25 -15.42 -3.04 -0.29
CA PRO A 25 -16.12 -2.69 -1.53
C PRO A 25 -15.91 -1.21 -1.92
N LEU A 26 -15.64 -0.35 -0.93
CA LEU A 26 -15.32 1.07 -1.10
C LEU A 26 -13.96 1.32 -1.78
N HIS A 27 -13.05 0.34 -1.82
CA HIS A 27 -11.78 0.47 -2.54
C HIS A 27 -12.00 0.57 -4.06
N SER A 28 -13.11 0.03 -4.59
CA SER A 28 -13.49 0.19 -5.99
C SER A 28 -14.04 1.60 -6.30
N ASP A 29 -14.36 2.39 -5.27
CA ASP A 29 -14.86 3.74 -5.44
C ASP A 29 -13.70 4.71 -5.68
N LYS A 30 -13.48 5.01 -6.96
CA LYS A 30 -12.43 5.92 -7.41
C LYS A 30 -12.59 7.32 -6.81
N TYR A 31 -13.82 7.78 -6.59
CA TYR A 31 -14.11 9.10 -6.04
C TYR A 31 -13.75 9.17 -4.56
N ALA A 32 -14.16 8.18 -3.77
CA ALA A 32 -13.81 8.10 -2.35
C ALA A 32 -12.29 8.01 -2.15
N CYS A 33 -11.61 7.19 -2.95
CA CYS A 33 -10.15 7.11 -2.93
C CYS A 33 -9.49 8.45 -3.28
N GLN A 34 -9.95 9.11 -4.36
CA GLN A 34 -9.38 10.39 -4.77
C GLN A 34 -9.60 11.48 -3.72
N ASN A 35 -10.78 11.54 -3.10
CA ASN A 35 -11.08 12.51 -2.05
C ASN A 35 -10.15 12.33 -0.85
N SER A 36 -10.02 11.09 -0.36
CA SER A 36 -9.13 10.84 0.79
C SER A 36 -7.67 11.10 0.47
N TRP A 37 -7.19 10.78 -0.74
CA TRP A 37 -5.83 11.17 -1.14
C TRP A 37 -5.64 12.69 -1.17
N ARG A 38 -6.67 13.45 -1.58
CA ARG A 38 -6.65 14.92 -1.55
C ARG A 38 -6.61 15.45 -0.12
N GLU A 39 -7.40 14.88 0.78
CA GLU A 39 -7.38 15.24 2.20
C GLU A 39 -6.03 14.94 2.85
N ILE A 40 -5.47 13.76 2.60
CA ILE A 40 -4.14 13.39 3.10
C ILE A 40 -3.07 14.36 2.59
N SER A 41 -3.12 14.68 1.29
CA SER A 41 -2.13 15.55 0.66
C SER A 41 -2.21 16.98 1.20
N ASP A 42 -3.42 17.49 1.42
CA ASP A 42 -3.66 18.78 2.06
C ASP A 42 -3.09 18.81 3.50
N ASN A 43 -3.37 17.76 4.29
CA ASN A 43 -2.89 17.63 5.67
C ASN A 43 -1.37 17.61 5.79
N ILE A 44 -0.67 17.00 4.83
CA ILE A 44 0.80 16.95 4.82
C ILE A 44 1.44 18.03 3.94
N GLN A 45 0.64 18.98 3.44
CA GLN A 45 1.03 20.07 2.56
C GLN A 45 1.86 19.59 1.36
N SER A 46 1.32 18.62 0.62
CA SER A 46 1.95 18.01 -0.54
C SER A 46 0.94 17.63 -1.62
N ASP A 47 1.42 17.14 -2.74
CA ASP A 47 0.57 16.70 -3.85
C ASP A 47 0.03 15.30 -3.63
N ALA A 48 -1.25 15.09 -3.93
CA ALA A 48 -1.88 13.78 -3.87
C ALA A 48 -1.14 12.73 -4.73
N GLU A 49 -0.54 13.14 -5.84
CA GLU A 49 0.28 12.27 -6.68
C GLU A 49 1.60 11.87 -5.99
N THR A 50 2.31 12.84 -5.42
CA THR A 50 3.52 12.60 -4.61
C THR A 50 3.21 11.68 -3.44
N CYS A 51 2.10 11.90 -2.72
CA CYS A 51 1.63 11.05 -1.63
C CYS A 51 1.43 9.60 -2.10
N LYS A 52 0.74 9.39 -3.22
CA LYS A 52 0.51 8.05 -3.80
C LYS A 52 1.80 7.35 -4.19
N ILE A 53 2.70 8.06 -4.88
CA ILE A 53 4.00 7.51 -5.30
C ILE A 53 4.80 7.11 -4.06
N LYS A 54 4.83 7.97 -3.04
CA LYS A 54 5.60 7.70 -1.83
C LYS A 54 5.01 6.59 -0.99
N TRP A 55 3.69 6.54 -0.84
CA TRP A 55 3.00 5.42 -0.19
C TRP A 55 3.27 4.11 -0.91
N LYS A 56 3.25 4.10 -2.25
CA LYS A 56 3.60 2.92 -3.05
C LYS A 56 5.02 2.46 -2.77
N GLN A 57 6.01 3.37 -2.74
CA GLN A 57 7.40 3.04 -2.40
C GLN A 57 7.52 2.44 -0.99
N VAL A 58 6.90 3.09 0.00
CA VAL A 58 6.89 2.64 1.40
C VAL A 58 6.26 1.24 1.53
N ARG A 59 5.11 1.02 0.90
CA ARG A 59 4.40 -0.27 0.91
C ARG A 59 5.18 -1.36 0.19
N ASP A 60 5.69 -1.09 -1.01
CA ASP A 60 6.47 -2.06 -1.79
C ASP A 60 7.71 -2.53 -1.02
N ARG A 61 8.41 -1.59 -0.40
CA ARG A 61 9.57 -1.86 0.45
C ARG A 61 9.21 -2.68 1.68
N TYR A 62 8.10 -2.35 2.37
CA TYR A 62 7.58 -3.12 3.49
C TYR A 62 7.22 -4.55 3.10
N VAL A 63 6.52 -4.73 1.97
CA VAL A 63 6.13 -6.06 1.46
C VAL A 63 7.37 -6.89 1.11
N ARG A 64 8.37 -6.32 0.43
CA ARG A 64 9.65 -7.01 0.15
C ARG A 64 10.38 -7.38 1.43
N ALA A 65 10.46 -6.47 2.40
CA ALA A 65 11.09 -6.74 3.70
C ALA A 65 10.37 -7.86 4.44
N ARG A 66 9.03 -7.84 4.48
CA ARG A 66 8.22 -8.85 5.15
C ARG A 66 8.31 -10.21 4.45
N ARG A 67 8.31 -10.24 3.11
CA ARG A 67 8.57 -11.45 2.34
C ARG A 67 9.94 -12.01 2.65
N LYS A 68 11.00 -11.19 2.65
CA LYS A 68 12.35 -11.62 3.06
C LYS A 68 12.40 -12.15 4.51
N MET A 69 11.68 -11.54 5.44
CA MET A 69 11.58 -12.02 6.83
C MET A 69 10.87 -13.37 6.95
N MET A 70 9.88 -13.64 6.08
CA MET A 70 9.17 -14.93 6.01
C MET A 70 9.97 -16.00 5.26
N GLU A 71 10.65 -15.62 4.19
CA GLU A 71 11.31 -16.52 3.22
C GLU A 71 12.73 -16.92 3.67
N LYS A 72 13.33 -16.19 4.63
CA LYS A 72 14.66 -16.51 5.18
C LYS A 72 14.59 -16.91 6.65
N ARG A 73 15.00 -18.07 7.13
CA ARG A 73 15.65 -19.31 6.64
C ARG A 73 16.90 -19.30 5.75
N SER A 74 17.23 -18.33 4.89
CA SER A 74 18.50 -18.36 4.14
C SER A 74 18.85 -17.02 3.50
N GLY A 75 19.97 -16.42 3.93
CA GLY A 75 21.01 -15.84 3.07
C GLY A 75 20.67 -14.69 2.12
N ASP A 76 21.38 -13.56 2.29
CA ASP A 76 21.83 -12.65 1.22
C ASP A 76 21.24 -11.21 1.11
N GLY A 77 22.15 -10.25 1.20
CA GLY A 77 22.14 -9.12 0.29
C GLY A 77 21.29 -7.91 0.67
N ALA A 78 22.00 -6.89 1.14
CA ALA A 78 21.53 -5.54 1.42
C ALA A 78 20.73 -4.90 0.27
N ASP A 79 19.77 -4.04 0.62
CA ASP A 79 19.66 -2.74 -0.03
C ASP A 79 18.94 -1.75 0.89
N GLY A 80 19.67 -0.72 1.32
CA GLY A 80 19.19 0.52 1.94
C GLY A 80 18.51 0.40 3.30
N VAL A 81 19.09 1.01 4.31
CA VAL A 81 18.50 1.50 5.57
C VAL A 81 16.96 1.49 5.55
N PHE A 82 16.34 0.38 5.92
CA PHE A 82 14.94 0.41 6.29
C PHE A 82 14.91 0.91 7.72
N CYS A 83 14.50 2.17 7.92
CA CYS A 83 14.35 2.74 9.25
C CYS A 83 13.40 1.83 10.05
N PRO A 84 13.86 1.13 11.11
CA PRO A 84 13.02 0.21 11.87
C PRO A 84 11.73 0.88 12.40
N ALA A 85 11.80 2.20 12.60
CA ALA A 85 10.66 3.05 12.93
C ALA A 85 9.50 2.92 11.94
N ILE A 86 9.76 2.88 10.62
CA ILE A 86 8.72 2.89 9.60
C ILE A 86 8.04 1.50 9.45
N VAL A 87 8.76 0.39 9.71
CA VAL A 87 8.18 -0.99 9.80
C VAL A 87 7.30 -1.07 11.01
N ARG A 88 7.77 -0.53 12.14
CA ARG A 88 7.01 -0.53 13.38
C ARG A 88 5.73 0.30 13.23
N ARG A 89 5.80 1.44 12.55
CA ARG A 89 4.64 2.26 12.17
C ARG A 89 3.71 1.54 11.21
N LEU A 90 4.22 0.76 10.25
CA LEU A 90 3.44 -0.07 9.32
C LEU A 90 2.99 -1.41 9.91
N GLY A 91 3.24 -1.66 11.21
CA GLY A 91 2.86 -2.90 11.87
C GLY A 91 1.35 -3.17 11.81
N TRP A 92 0.53 -2.12 11.86
CA TRP A 92 -0.93 -2.24 11.71
C TRP A 92 -1.33 -2.73 10.32
N LEU A 93 -0.58 -2.35 9.28
CA LEU A 93 -0.82 -2.79 7.91
C LEU A 93 -0.51 -4.29 7.73
N SER A 94 0.22 -4.89 8.68
CA SER A 94 0.58 -6.31 8.62
C SER A 94 -0.64 -7.23 8.53
N SER A 95 -1.70 -6.93 9.28
CA SER A 95 -2.92 -7.76 9.29
C SER A 95 -3.73 -7.66 8.01
N PHE A 96 -3.61 -6.54 7.29
CA PHE A 96 -4.36 -6.25 6.05
C PHE A 96 -3.61 -6.69 4.80
N ILE A 97 -2.27 -6.74 4.87
CA ILE A 97 -1.44 -7.40 3.88
C ILE A 97 -1.58 -8.91 4.14
N ASN A 98 -2.74 -9.46 3.77
CA ASN A 98 -2.94 -10.89 3.77
C ASN A 98 -2.05 -11.51 2.70
N HIS A 99 -1.64 -12.76 2.89
CA HIS A 99 -0.82 -13.55 1.98
C HIS A 99 -1.62 -13.93 0.72
N ARG A 100 -2.26 -12.95 0.06
CA ARG A 100 -2.79 -13.13 -1.28
C ARG A 100 -1.57 -13.31 -2.18
N SER A 101 -1.18 -14.57 -2.34
CA SER A 101 -1.04 -15.16 -3.67
C SER A 101 -1.86 -14.33 -4.63
N THR A 102 -1.20 -13.73 -5.60
CA THR A 102 -1.82 -13.00 -6.70
C THR A 102 -2.71 -13.97 -7.47
N GLU A 103 -3.88 -14.29 -6.94
CA GLU A 103 -5.06 -14.51 -7.75
C GLU A 103 -5.49 -13.13 -8.23
N THR A 104 -4.70 -12.63 -9.17
CA THR A 104 -5.11 -11.56 -10.04
C THR A 104 -6.26 -12.15 -10.86
N ASN A 105 -7.48 -12.07 -10.33
CA ASN A 105 -8.65 -12.06 -11.18
C ASN A 105 -8.63 -10.71 -11.90
N PHE A 106 -7.78 -10.62 -12.92
CA PHE A 106 -8.14 -9.82 -14.08
C PHE A 106 -9.52 -10.32 -14.47
N PRO A 107 -10.55 -9.47 -14.61
CA PRO A 107 -11.74 -9.88 -15.31
C PRO A 107 -11.31 -10.23 -16.74
N GLN A 108 -11.06 -11.52 -16.97
CA GLN A 108 -10.87 -12.08 -18.29
C GLN A 108 -12.15 -11.74 -19.04
N SER A 109 -11.99 -10.90 -20.04
CA SER A 109 -13.01 -10.45 -20.96
C SER A 109 -13.98 -11.60 -21.27
N ARG A 110 -15.27 -11.34 -21.05
CA ARG A 110 -16.39 -12.25 -21.32
C ARG A 110 -16.19 -12.95 -22.69
N PRO A 111 -16.32 -14.28 -22.79
CA PRO A 111 -16.58 -14.89 -24.10
C PRO A 111 -18.02 -14.53 -24.49
N VAL A 112 -18.19 -13.57 -25.42
CA VAL A 112 -19.48 -13.43 -26.10
C VAL A 112 -19.53 -14.48 -27.21
N SER A 113 -20.55 -15.32 -27.11
CA SER A 113 -20.81 -16.47 -27.94
C SER A 113 -20.96 -16.15 -29.43
N LYS A 114 -20.50 -17.14 -30.22
CA LYS A 114 -20.82 -17.50 -31.60
C LYS A 114 -22.14 -16.95 -32.18
N HIS A 115 -22.03 -16.46 -33.43
CA HIS A 115 -22.82 -16.73 -34.66
C HIS A 115 -24.36 -16.81 -34.59
N PRO A 116 -25.07 -16.41 -35.66
CA PRO A 116 -24.98 -16.98 -37.03
C PRO A 116 -24.13 -16.19 -38.03
#